data_AF-A0A955JKM9-F1
#
_entry.id   AF-A0A955JKM9-F1
#
_cell.length_a   1.000
_cell.length_b   1.000
_cell.length_c   1.000
_cell.angle_alpha   90.00
_cell.angle_beta   90.00
_cell.angle_gamma   90.00
#
_symmetry.space_group_name_H-M   'P 1'
#
loop_
_entity.id
_entity.type
_entity.pdbx_description
1 polymer ?
#
loop_
_entity_poly.entity_id
_entity_poly.type
_entity_poly.pdbx_seq_one_letter_code
_entity_poly.pdbx_strand_id
1 'polypeptide(L)'
;LSRNERALCLSQVGAKRVLSAVQPRKTLKALHLRSLDSVLKRADARLVYALATQLEDESWKSQVHAKIRRLPAKDIGWRTVEAVTLPSAWYEKCHEKLAVRTLHLSSPDVGVVMLLPVSTMNKPGAATIAFGFVLQALQRLSIESLPYRRHGFVYGYHNALPEIILSQQPKLLSVHGIKPSWHLVHELLSKGHIEQGLPEMEFELQDLSWQSTEMKLASVSSVFDFWVDTHYLGVVSSEGKPISFHILDVAAWVIRGFEYGQQTAGHFEGSLWNELCLRYLQQDVLSKALQKQLQPSRESVLL
;
A
#
# COMPACT_ATOMS: atom_id res chain seq x y z
N LEU A 1 -11.75 -10.14 -5.60
CA LEU A 1 -10.87 -8.97 -5.43
C LEU A 1 -11.75 -7.75 -5.25
N SER A 2 -11.67 -7.11 -4.08
CA SER A 2 -12.59 -6.03 -3.70
C SER A 2 -12.56 -4.91 -4.75
N ARG A 3 -13.66 -4.77 -5.51
CA ARG A 3 -13.89 -3.63 -6.42
C ARG A 3 -13.97 -2.29 -5.66
N ASN A 4 -13.89 -2.32 -4.33
CA ASN A 4 -14.21 -1.23 -3.43
C ASN A 4 -12.97 -0.62 -2.77
N GLU A 5 -11.77 -1.20 -2.92
CA GLU A 5 -10.56 -0.59 -2.37
C GLU A 5 -10.24 0.70 -3.14
N ARG A 6 -10.30 1.84 -2.44
CA ARG A 6 -10.07 3.16 -3.01
C ARG A 6 -8.94 3.88 -2.27
N ALA A 7 -8.17 4.66 -3.01
CA ALA A 7 -7.11 5.52 -2.51
C ALA A 7 -7.27 6.94 -3.04
N LEU A 8 -6.73 7.92 -2.31
CA LEU A 8 -6.63 9.29 -2.80
C LEU A 8 -5.44 9.37 -3.75
N CYS A 9 -5.68 9.56 -5.05
CA CYS A 9 -4.60 9.57 -6.03
C CYS A 9 -4.92 10.40 -7.29
N LEU A 10 -3.92 10.55 -8.16
CA LEU A 10 -4.04 11.14 -9.47
C LEU A 10 -4.87 10.26 -10.41
N SER A 11 -5.70 10.91 -11.23
CA SER A 11 -6.27 10.30 -12.42
C SER A 11 -5.21 10.02 -13.49
N GLN A 12 -5.51 9.15 -14.45
CA GLN A 12 -4.66 8.95 -15.64
C GLN A 12 -4.44 10.27 -16.41
N VAL A 13 -5.45 11.15 -16.48
CA VAL A 13 -5.33 12.48 -17.10
C VAL A 13 -4.42 13.41 -16.28
N GLY A 14 -4.53 13.36 -14.95
CA GLY A 14 -3.67 14.08 -14.02
C GLY A 14 -2.22 13.64 -14.15
N ALA A 15 -1.95 12.33 -14.13
CA ALA A 15 -0.63 11.76 -14.37
C ALA A 15 -0.06 12.21 -15.72
N LYS A 16 -0.87 12.18 -16.80
CA LYS A 16 -0.48 12.68 -18.12
C LYS A 16 -0.08 14.15 -18.09
N ARG A 17 -0.87 15.01 -17.43
CA ARG A 17 -0.58 16.45 -17.29
C ARG A 17 0.70 16.73 -16.50
N VAL A 18 0.96 15.95 -15.44
CA VAL A 18 2.19 16.05 -14.66
C VAL A 18 3.38 15.67 -15.53
N LEU A 19 3.33 14.52 -16.20
CA LEU A 19 4.41 14.03 -17.07
C LEU A 19 4.70 14.98 -18.23
N SER A 20 3.68 15.54 -18.88
CA SER A 20 3.87 16.52 -19.96
C SER A 20 4.51 17.82 -19.46
N ALA A 21 4.24 18.23 -18.21
CA ALA A 21 4.83 19.43 -17.63
C ALA A 21 6.25 19.19 -17.08
N VAL A 22 6.52 18.00 -16.55
CA VAL A 22 7.81 17.62 -15.94
C VAL A 22 8.26 16.30 -16.57
N GLN A 23 8.95 16.40 -17.71
CA GLN A 23 9.29 15.23 -18.52
C GLN A 23 10.31 14.31 -17.81
N PRO A 24 10.06 12.99 -17.72
CA PRO A 24 10.95 12.04 -17.05
C PRO A 24 12.08 11.59 -18.00
N ARG A 25 13.13 12.39 -18.11
CA ARG A 25 14.19 12.19 -19.10
C ARG A 25 14.98 10.91 -18.87
N LYS A 26 15.28 10.53 -17.62
CA LYS A 26 16.04 9.31 -17.30
C LYS A 26 15.22 8.07 -17.62
N THR A 27 13.92 8.12 -17.36
CA THR A 27 12.94 7.06 -17.65
C THR A 27 12.82 6.84 -19.15
N LEU A 28 12.64 7.92 -19.93
CA LEU A 28 12.60 7.83 -21.39
C LEU A 28 13.90 7.25 -21.96
N LYS A 29 15.05 7.69 -21.45
CA LYS A 29 16.36 7.16 -21.83
C LYS A 29 16.48 5.66 -21.48
N ALA A 30 16.07 5.26 -20.27
CA ALA A 30 16.13 3.88 -19.82
C ALA A 30 15.25 2.94 -20.67
N LEU A 31 14.06 3.40 -21.07
CA LEU A 31 13.14 2.60 -21.89
C LEU A 31 13.42 2.68 -23.40
N HIS A 32 14.45 3.44 -23.81
CA HIS A 32 14.76 3.77 -25.20
C HIS A 32 13.57 4.40 -25.96
N LEU A 33 12.85 5.32 -25.30
CA LEU A 33 11.68 6.01 -25.83
C LEU A 33 12.07 7.42 -26.28
N ARG A 34 11.77 7.75 -27.54
CA ARG A 34 12.15 9.04 -28.16
C ARG A 34 11.20 10.19 -27.82
N SER A 35 9.92 9.89 -27.56
CA SER A 35 8.87 10.90 -27.37
C SER A 35 7.91 10.46 -26.29
N LEU A 36 7.76 11.29 -25.26
CA LEU A 36 6.78 11.10 -24.20
C LEU A 36 5.35 11.09 -24.76
N ASP A 37 5.02 12.01 -25.67
CA ASP A 37 3.68 12.13 -26.23
C ASP A 37 3.25 10.87 -27.01
N SER A 38 4.18 10.24 -27.73
CA SER A 38 3.92 8.98 -28.44
C SER A 38 3.56 7.87 -27.46
N VAL A 39 4.27 7.80 -26.32
CA VAL A 39 4.05 6.80 -25.28
C VAL A 39 2.73 7.05 -24.57
N LEU A 40 2.43 8.29 -24.18
CA LEU A 40 1.19 8.68 -23.50
C LEU A 40 -0.07 8.62 -24.38
N LYS A 41 0.07 8.28 -25.68
CA LYS A 41 -1.04 7.93 -26.58
C LYS A 41 -1.34 6.43 -26.60
N ARG A 42 -0.38 5.58 -26.22
CA ARG A 42 -0.44 4.11 -26.40
C ARG A 42 -0.35 3.33 -25.09
N ALA A 43 0.18 3.93 -24.03
CA ALA A 43 0.38 3.29 -22.74
C ALA A 43 -0.36 4.05 -21.64
N ASP A 44 -0.62 3.36 -20.53
CA ASP A 44 -1.16 3.99 -19.33
C ASP A 44 -0.15 4.99 -18.76
N ALA A 45 -0.57 6.26 -18.61
CA ALA A 45 0.25 7.31 -18.05
C ALA A 45 0.68 7.01 -16.60
N ARG A 46 -0.14 6.26 -15.85
CA ARG A 46 0.14 5.87 -14.47
C ARG A 46 1.34 4.92 -14.40
N LEU A 47 1.50 4.02 -15.37
CA LEU A 47 2.66 3.13 -15.47
C LEU A 47 3.96 3.92 -15.71
N VAL A 48 3.92 4.86 -16.66
CA VAL A 48 5.08 5.71 -16.98
C VAL A 48 5.44 6.56 -15.76
N TYR A 49 4.45 7.13 -15.09
CA TYR A 49 4.63 7.91 -13.87
C TYR A 49 5.25 7.06 -12.75
N ALA A 50 4.68 5.89 -12.46
CA ALA A 50 5.15 5.01 -11.40
C ALA A 50 6.57 4.46 -11.66
N LEU A 51 6.97 4.25 -12.91
CA LEU A 51 8.37 3.96 -13.24
C LEU A 51 9.27 5.18 -13.05
N ALA A 52 8.80 6.36 -13.43
CA ALA A 52 9.57 7.58 -13.30
C ALA A 52 9.91 7.92 -11.85
N THR A 53 9.00 7.67 -10.90
CA THR A 53 9.31 7.88 -9.47
C THR A 53 10.43 6.97 -8.95
N GLN A 54 10.71 5.84 -9.62
CA GLN A 54 11.82 4.95 -9.27
C GLN A 54 13.14 5.33 -9.95
N LEU A 55 13.09 5.88 -11.17
CA LEU A 55 14.26 6.09 -12.01
C LEU A 55 14.77 7.54 -12.03
N GLU A 56 13.90 8.50 -11.74
CA GLU A 56 14.25 9.93 -11.70
C GLU A 56 14.83 10.34 -10.34
N ASP A 57 15.48 11.51 -10.32
CA ASP A 57 16.09 12.05 -9.10
C ASP A 57 15.13 12.91 -8.26
N GLU A 58 15.61 13.30 -7.07
CA GLU A 58 14.87 14.17 -6.14
C GLU A 58 14.54 15.55 -6.73
N SER A 59 15.33 16.05 -7.70
CA SER A 59 15.02 17.31 -8.39
C SER A 59 13.77 17.16 -9.24
N TRP A 60 13.66 16.09 -10.01
CA TRP A 60 12.45 15.76 -10.77
C TRP A 60 11.25 15.53 -9.84
N LYS A 61 11.42 14.76 -8.76
CA LYS A 61 10.33 14.49 -7.79
C LYS A 61 9.82 15.78 -7.13
N SER A 62 10.72 16.70 -6.79
CA SER A 62 10.36 18.02 -6.24
C SER A 62 9.53 18.86 -7.22
N GLN A 63 9.91 18.86 -8.51
CA GLN A 63 9.13 19.54 -9.55
C GLN A 63 7.76 18.90 -9.75
N VAL A 64 7.67 17.57 -9.69
CA VAL A 64 6.41 16.82 -9.74
C VAL A 64 5.50 17.22 -8.58
N HIS A 65 6.01 17.25 -7.35
CA HIS A 65 5.23 17.68 -6.18
C HIS A 65 4.69 19.10 -6.34
N ALA A 66 5.53 20.03 -6.81
CA ALA A 66 5.10 21.40 -7.09
C ALA A 66 4.01 21.45 -8.17
N LYS A 67 4.07 20.55 -9.16
CA LYS A 67 3.06 20.46 -10.22
C LYS A 67 1.73 19.87 -9.71
N ILE A 68 1.78 18.83 -8.87
CA ILE A 68 0.60 18.20 -8.27
C ILE A 68 -0.23 19.20 -7.48
N ARG A 69 0.42 20.06 -6.67
CA ARG A 69 -0.26 21.12 -5.90
C ARG A 69 -1.05 22.12 -6.75
N ARG A 70 -0.72 22.24 -8.05
CA ARG A 70 -1.36 23.15 -9.01
C ARG A 70 -2.35 22.45 -9.93
N LEU A 71 -2.59 21.16 -9.75
CA LEU A 71 -3.58 20.43 -10.55
C LEU A 71 -5.00 20.83 -10.13
N PRO A 72 -5.96 20.84 -11.08
CA PRO A 72 -7.35 21.04 -10.74
C PRO A 72 -7.90 19.86 -9.93
N ALA A 73 -8.86 20.13 -9.05
CA ALA A 73 -9.45 19.13 -8.17
C ALA A 73 -9.96 17.87 -8.91
N LYS A 74 -10.49 18.00 -10.14
CA LYS A 74 -10.95 16.84 -10.93
C LYS A 74 -9.86 15.80 -11.26
N ASP A 75 -8.59 16.22 -11.25
CA ASP A 75 -7.47 15.34 -11.57
C ASP A 75 -6.97 14.56 -10.35
N ILE A 76 -7.41 14.91 -9.14
CA ILE A 76 -7.02 14.30 -7.87
C ILE A 76 -8.27 13.86 -7.10
N GLY A 77 -8.36 12.60 -6.71
CA GLY A 77 -9.51 12.17 -5.92
C GLY A 77 -9.48 10.70 -5.55
N TRP A 78 -10.56 10.26 -4.91
CA TRP A 78 -10.73 8.88 -4.47
C TRP A 78 -11.03 7.95 -5.64
N ARG A 79 -10.08 7.07 -5.97
CA ARG A 79 -10.15 6.15 -7.11
C ARG A 79 -9.84 4.73 -6.68
N THR A 80 -10.38 3.77 -7.41
CA THR A 80 -10.08 2.35 -7.19
C THR A 80 -8.58 2.10 -7.37
N VAL A 81 -7.98 1.38 -6.42
CA VAL A 81 -6.59 0.95 -6.57
C VAL A 81 -6.52 -0.23 -7.54
N GLU A 82 -5.51 -0.23 -8.40
CA GLU A 82 -5.41 -1.22 -9.47
C GLU A 82 -4.06 -1.91 -9.47
N ALA A 83 -4.08 -3.23 -9.66
CA ALA A 83 -2.89 -3.98 -10.00
C ALA A 83 -2.71 -3.97 -11.52
N VAL A 84 -1.53 -3.58 -11.98
CA VAL A 84 -1.20 -3.52 -13.41
C VAL A 84 0.11 -4.23 -13.66
N THR A 85 0.24 -4.93 -14.77
CA THR A 85 1.50 -5.60 -15.11
C THR A 85 2.41 -4.65 -15.86
N LEU A 86 3.67 -4.57 -15.43
CA LEU A 86 4.70 -3.89 -16.20
C LEU A 86 5.00 -4.72 -17.46
N PRO A 87 4.94 -4.14 -18.68
CA PRO A 87 5.29 -4.88 -19.88
C PRO A 87 6.72 -5.43 -19.79
N SER A 88 6.91 -6.72 -20.10
CA SER A 88 8.23 -7.36 -20.00
C SER A 88 9.29 -6.62 -20.82
N ALA A 89 8.93 -6.13 -22.01
CA ALA A 89 9.83 -5.33 -22.85
C ALA A 89 10.31 -4.02 -22.20
N TRP A 90 9.58 -3.46 -21.23
CA TRP A 90 10.02 -2.30 -20.45
C TRP A 90 10.89 -2.74 -19.28
N TYR A 91 10.46 -3.79 -18.56
CA TYR A 91 11.23 -4.36 -17.45
C TYR A 91 12.64 -4.78 -17.88
N GLU A 92 12.78 -5.53 -18.97
CA GLU A 92 14.09 -5.96 -19.49
C GLU A 92 15.06 -4.78 -19.70
N LYS A 93 14.56 -3.60 -20.07
CA LYS A 93 15.39 -2.42 -20.32
C LYS A 93 15.77 -1.63 -19.06
N CYS A 94 15.00 -1.74 -17.99
CA CYS A 94 15.18 -0.90 -16.80
C CYS A 94 15.41 -1.67 -15.50
N HIS A 95 15.25 -2.99 -15.46
CA HIS A 95 15.29 -3.78 -14.23
C HIS A 95 16.59 -3.60 -13.43
N GLU A 96 17.76 -3.52 -14.09
CA GLU A 96 19.05 -3.27 -13.41
C GLU A 96 19.12 -1.92 -12.68
N LYS A 97 18.31 -0.95 -13.13
CA LYS A 97 18.23 0.40 -12.53
C LYS A 97 17.15 0.52 -11.48
N LEU A 98 16.24 -0.45 -11.40
CA LEU A 98 15.27 -0.51 -10.33
C LEU A 98 16.01 -0.98 -9.07
N ALA A 99 16.02 -0.15 -8.03
CA ALA A 99 16.63 -0.50 -6.74
C ALA A 99 15.88 -1.63 -5.98
N VAL A 100 14.90 -2.26 -6.62
CA VAL A 100 13.85 -3.01 -5.96
C VAL A 100 14.05 -4.51 -6.17
N ARG A 101 14.12 -5.24 -5.04
CA ARG A 101 14.23 -6.71 -4.99
C ARG A 101 12.90 -7.38 -4.64
N THR A 102 11.78 -6.74 -4.94
CA THR A 102 10.42 -7.25 -4.68
C THR A 102 9.76 -7.66 -5.99
N LEU A 103 8.58 -8.29 -5.91
CA LEU A 103 7.80 -8.67 -7.08
C LEU A 103 6.89 -7.53 -7.60
N HIS A 104 6.80 -6.43 -6.87
CA HIS A 104 5.89 -5.33 -7.20
C HIS A 104 6.44 -3.96 -6.79
N LEU A 105 5.95 -2.91 -7.44
CA LEU A 105 6.17 -1.52 -7.08
C LEU A 105 4.84 -0.86 -6.75
N SER A 106 4.73 -0.26 -5.58
CA SER A 106 3.54 0.52 -5.21
C SER A 106 3.75 1.99 -5.54
N SER A 107 2.77 2.60 -6.19
CA SER A 107 2.75 4.03 -6.46
C SER A 107 1.47 4.64 -5.87
N PRO A 108 1.52 5.16 -4.63
CA PRO A 108 0.35 5.76 -3.98
C PRO A 108 -0.18 6.96 -4.77
N ASP A 109 0.71 7.72 -5.39
CA ASP A 109 0.44 8.93 -6.16
C ASP A 109 -0.61 8.72 -7.25
N VAL A 110 -0.62 7.54 -7.87
CA VAL A 110 -1.53 7.16 -8.98
C VAL A 110 -2.44 5.99 -8.61
N GLY A 111 -2.39 5.50 -7.37
CA GLY A 111 -3.22 4.40 -6.87
C GLY A 111 -2.97 3.07 -7.58
N VAL A 112 -1.71 2.77 -7.91
CA VAL A 112 -1.36 1.60 -8.72
C VAL A 112 -0.32 0.73 -8.02
N VAL A 113 -0.53 -0.58 -8.06
CA VAL A 113 0.47 -1.61 -7.73
C VAL A 113 0.93 -2.24 -9.03
N MET A 114 2.19 -1.99 -9.40
CA MET A 114 2.78 -2.51 -10.61
C MET A 114 3.43 -3.87 -10.34
N LEU A 115 2.92 -4.92 -10.95
CA LEU A 115 3.51 -6.25 -10.90
C LEU A 115 4.69 -6.32 -11.87
N LEU A 116 5.86 -6.70 -11.35
CA LEU A 116 7.06 -6.89 -12.14
C LEU A 116 7.05 -8.28 -12.79
N PRO A 117 7.41 -8.42 -14.07
CA PRO A 117 7.57 -9.74 -14.69
C PRO A 117 8.82 -10.40 -14.11
N VAL A 118 8.63 -11.36 -13.22
CA VAL A 118 9.74 -12.06 -12.55
C VAL A 118 9.92 -13.44 -13.17
N SER A 119 11.16 -13.81 -13.47
CA SER A 119 11.55 -15.09 -14.07
C SER A 119 11.24 -16.32 -13.19
N THR A 120 10.88 -16.11 -11.93
CA THR A 120 10.54 -17.17 -10.96
C THR A 120 9.09 -17.64 -11.02
N MET A 121 8.26 -17.09 -11.91
CA MET A 121 6.82 -17.40 -11.99
C MET A 121 6.49 -18.87 -12.28
N ASN A 122 7.45 -19.67 -12.76
CA ASN A 122 7.27 -21.10 -13.03
C ASN A 122 7.58 -22.01 -11.84
N LYS A 123 7.97 -21.47 -10.68
CA LYS A 123 8.25 -22.25 -9.48
C LYS A 123 6.98 -22.48 -8.64
N PRO A 124 6.82 -23.64 -7.98
CA PRO A 124 5.77 -23.83 -6.99
C PRO A 124 5.77 -22.69 -5.94
N GLY A 125 4.59 -22.20 -5.57
CA GLY A 125 4.43 -21.08 -4.64
C GLY A 125 4.54 -19.68 -5.25
N ALA A 126 5.05 -19.53 -6.48
CA ALA A 126 5.22 -18.21 -7.10
C ALA A 126 3.91 -17.44 -7.28
N ALA A 127 2.84 -18.12 -7.71
CA ALA A 127 1.51 -17.52 -7.85
C ALA A 127 0.97 -17.03 -6.50
N THR A 128 1.07 -17.86 -5.45
CA THR A 128 0.63 -17.51 -4.09
C THR A 128 1.34 -16.27 -3.58
N ILE A 129 2.66 -16.21 -3.76
CA ILE A 129 3.46 -15.08 -3.29
C ILE A 129 3.17 -13.81 -4.09
N ALA A 130 3.11 -13.90 -5.42
CA ALA A 130 2.85 -12.74 -6.27
C ALA A 130 1.47 -12.16 -5.97
N PHE A 131 0.46 -13.03 -5.88
CA PHE A 131 -0.91 -12.62 -5.61
C PHE A 131 -1.06 -12.07 -4.19
N GLY A 132 -0.49 -12.72 -3.19
CA GLY A 132 -0.50 -12.25 -1.81
C GLY A 132 0.19 -10.90 -1.62
N PHE A 133 1.36 -10.68 -2.24
CA PHE A 133 2.03 -9.38 -2.20
C PHE A 133 1.21 -8.28 -2.88
N VAL A 134 0.58 -8.57 -4.02
CA VAL A 134 -0.29 -7.60 -4.70
C VAL A 134 -1.50 -7.26 -3.83
N LEU A 135 -2.14 -8.25 -3.20
CA LEU A 135 -3.24 -8.05 -2.27
C LEU A 135 -2.85 -7.15 -1.09
N GLN A 136 -1.70 -7.43 -0.47
CA GLN A 136 -1.17 -6.61 0.63
C GLN A 136 -0.89 -5.17 0.18
N ALA A 137 -0.28 -5.01 -0.99
CA ALA A 137 0.05 -3.70 -1.53
C ALA A 137 -1.19 -2.86 -1.86
N LEU A 138 -2.21 -3.46 -2.50
CA LEU A 138 -3.47 -2.78 -2.81
C LEU A 138 -4.19 -2.32 -1.53
N GLN A 139 -4.30 -3.22 -0.56
CA GLN A 139 -4.89 -2.91 0.74
C GLN A 139 -4.14 -1.80 1.45
N ARG A 140 -2.81 -1.85 1.43
CA ARG A 140 -1.96 -0.82 2.04
C ARG A 140 -2.21 0.55 1.41
N LEU A 141 -2.25 0.65 0.08
CA LEU A 141 -2.55 1.91 -0.60
C LEU A 141 -3.91 2.49 -0.20
N SER A 142 -4.93 1.63 -0.08
CA SER A 142 -6.27 2.05 0.32
C SER A 142 -6.29 2.52 1.78
N ILE A 143 -5.77 1.71 2.70
CA ILE A 143 -5.74 2.01 4.14
C ILE A 143 -4.92 3.27 4.42
N GLU A 144 -3.71 3.40 3.88
CA GLU A 144 -2.84 4.55 4.14
C GLU A 144 -3.42 5.86 3.59
N SER A 145 -4.38 5.81 2.67
CA SER A 145 -5.09 6.99 2.17
C SER A 145 -6.21 7.47 3.12
N LEU A 146 -6.78 6.57 3.92
CA LEU A 146 -7.94 6.86 4.79
C LEU A 146 -7.76 8.07 5.73
N PRO A 147 -6.61 8.29 6.40
CA PRO A 147 -6.42 9.45 7.29
C PRO A 147 -6.61 10.79 6.57
N TYR A 148 -6.38 10.82 5.25
CA TYR A 148 -6.38 12.04 4.46
C TYR A 148 -7.74 12.38 3.88
N ARG A 149 -8.78 11.58 4.11
CA ARG A 149 -10.12 11.87 3.58
C ARG A 149 -10.63 13.22 4.07
N ARG A 150 -10.61 13.40 5.38
CA ARG A 150 -10.97 14.68 6.01
C ARG A 150 -9.97 15.78 5.70
N HIS A 151 -8.67 15.49 5.80
CA HIS A 151 -7.62 16.47 5.48
C HIS A 151 -7.79 17.04 4.08
N GLY A 152 -8.09 16.18 3.11
CA GLY A 152 -8.36 16.57 1.74
C GLY A 152 -9.71 17.28 1.53
N PHE A 153 -10.72 17.01 2.36
CA PHE A 153 -11.98 17.76 2.34
C PHE A 153 -11.79 19.19 2.89
N VAL A 154 -11.06 19.34 3.99
CA VAL A 154 -10.83 20.64 4.66
C VAL A 154 -9.80 21.50 3.93
N TYR A 155 -8.64 20.93 3.60
CA TYR A 155 -7.50 21.67 3.02
C TYR A 155 -7.33 21.46 1.51
N GLY A 156 -8.15 20.61 0.89
CA GLY A 156 -8.07 20.27 -0.52
C GLY A 156 -7.14 19.09 -0.82
N TYR A 157 -7.58 18.21 -1.73
CA TYR A 157 -6.82 17.01 -2.14
C TYR A 157 -5.46 17.29 -2.77
N HIS A 158 -5.25 18.48 -3.34
CA HIS A 158 -3.97 18.90 -3.91
C HIS A 158 -2.88 19.14 -2.85
N ASN A 159 -3.27 19.37 -1.58
CA ASN A 159 -2.36 19.46 -0.45
C ASN A 159 -2.18 18.10 0.24
N ALA A 160 -3.26 17.33 0.36
CA ALA A 160 -3.23 16.01 0.99
C ALA A 160 -2.41 14.97 0.21
N LEU A 161 -2.51 14.95 -1.13
CA LEU A 161 -1.80 13.95 -1.93
C LEU A 161 -0.27 14.04 -1.75
N PRO A 162 0.41 15.20 -1.90
CA PRO A 162 1.84 15.31 -1.64
C PRO A 162 2.29 14.78 -0.27
N GLU A 163 1.47 14.92 0.78
CA GLU A 163 1.78 14.38 2.11
C GLU A 163 1.74 12.84 2.11
N ILE A 164 0.77 12.22 1.42
CA ILE A 164 0.74 10.77 1.19
C ILE A 164 2.02 10.31 0.48
N ILE A 165 2.45 11.01 -0.58
CA ILE A 165 3.66 10.64 -1.35
C ILE A 165 4.89 10.66 -0.45
N LEU A 166 4.98 11.64 0.45
CA LEU A 166 6.06 11.78 1.42
C LEU A 166 5.90 10.87 2.66
N SER A 167 4.87 10.02 2.70
CA SER A 167 4.53 9.17 3.85
C SER A 167 4.35 9.97 5.15
N GLN A 168 3.89 11.22 5.06
CA GLN A 168 3.70 12.14 6.18
C GLN A 168 2.27 12.06 6.70
N GLN A 169 2.04 11.27 7.75
CA GLN A 169 0.71 11.15 8.35
C GLN A 169 0.16 12.52 8.81
N PRO A 170 -1.13 12.81 8.56
CA PRO A 170 -1.72 14.10 8.91
C PRO A 170 -1.83 14.28 10.43
N LYS A 171 -1.87 13.16 11.17
CA LYS A 171 -1.87 13.13 12.63
C LYS A 171 -0.97 12.00 13.11
N LEU A 172 0.01 12.36 13.93
CA LEU A 172 0.84 11.37 14.62
C LEU A 172 0.06 10.81 15.81
N LEU A 173 -0.23 9.51 15.75
CA LEU A 173 -0.83 8.79 16.86
C LEU A 173 0.24 8.27 17.80
N SER A 174 0.02 8.42 19.10
CA SER A 174 0.89 7.86 20.13
C SER A 174 0.10 7.48 21.37
N VAL A 175 0.14 6.21 21.74
CA VAL A 175 -0.54 5.67 22.93
C VAL A 175 0.51 4.94 23.76
N HIS A 176 0.87 5.52 24.92
CA HIS A 176 1.83 4.93 25.86
C HIS A 176 3.14 4.44 25.22
N GLY A 177 3.72 5.25 24.32
CA GLY A 177 4.99 4.96 23.65
C GLY A 177 4.86 4.13 22.37
N ILE A 178 3.67 3.56 22.09
CA ILE A 178 3.38 2.89 20.83
C ILE A 178 2.88 3.91 19.81
N LYS A 179 3.44 3.89 18.61
CA LYS A 179 2.96 4.66 17.46
C LYS A 179 2.18 3.72 16.53
N PRO A 180 0.86 3.56 16.71
CA PRO A 180 0.10 2.60 15.92
C PRO A 180 0.11 2.99 14.45
N SER A 181 0.34 2.01 13.58
CA SER A 181 0.18 2.19 12.13
C SER A 181 -1.31 2.37 11.80
N TRP A 182 -1.61 3.00 10.67
CA TRP A 182 -3.00 3.14 10.27
C TRP A 182 -3.66 1.81 9.90
N HIS A 183 -2.88 0.79 9.55
CA HIS A 183 -3.37 -0.58 9.39
C HIS A 183 -3.95 -1.13 10.69
N LEU A 184 -3.23 -0.94 11.80
CA LEU A 184 -3.68 -1.36 13.13
C LEU A 184 -4.94 -0.60 13.58
N VAL A 185 -4.96 0.72 13.35
CA VAL A 185 -6.13 1.56 13.65
C VAL A 185 -7.35 1.14 12.83
N HIS A 186 -7.15 0.90 11.53
CA HIS A 186 -8.19 0.44 10.62
C HIS A 186 -8.79 -0.89 11.07
N GLU A 187 -7.95 -1.83 11.49
CA GLU A 187 -8.39 -3.13 12.01
C GLU A 187 -9.20 -2.99 13.31
N LEU A 188 -8.75 -2.17 14.26
CA LEU A 188 -9.49 -1.90 15.51
C LEU A 188 -10.86 -1.29 15.25
N LEU A 189 -10.95 -0.34 14.31
CA LEU A 189 -12.21 0.28 13.89
C LEU A 189 -13.14 -0.73 13.21
N SER A 190 -12.57 -1.56 12.32
CA SER A 190 -13.32 -2.56 11.54
C SER A 190 -13.89 -3.67 12.44
N LYS A 191 -13.13 -4.10 13.46
CA LYS A 191 -13.56 -5.10 14.45
C LYS A 191 -14.45 -4.52 15.56
N GLY A 192 -14.72 -3.21 15.57
CA GLY A 192 -15.59 -2.57 16.55
C GLY A 192 -14.97 -2.41 17.94
N HIS A 193 -13.65 -2.53 18.08
CA HIS A 193 -12.95 -2.32 19.36
C HIS A 193 -12.80 -0.84 19.73
N ILE A 194 -13.01 0.04 18.77
CA ILE A 194 -13.13 1.49 18.96
C ILE A 194 -14.54 1.85 18.51
N GLU A 195 -15.32 2.50 19.38
CA GLU A 195 -16.71 2.83 19.08
C GLU A 195 -16.82 3.66 17.79
N GLN A 196 -17.72 3.22 16.90
CA GLN A 196 -17.97 3.82 15.59
C GLN A 196 -18.73 5.17 15.66
N GLY A 197 -18.98 5.70 16.87
CA GLY A 197 -19.59 7.00 17.11
C GLY A 197 -18.63 8.19 16.95
N LEU A 198 -17.65 8.12 16.04
CA LEU A 198 -16.85 9.27 15.64
C LEU A 198 -17.71 10.10 14.67
N PRO A 199 -18.33 11.22 15.09
CA PRO A 199 -19.37 11.88 14.30
C PRO A 199 -18.88 12.50 13.00
N GLU A 200 -17.56 12.48 12.75
CA GLU A 200 -16.89 13.22 11.68
C GLU A 200 -15.76 12.43 10.99
N MET A 201 -15.69 11.11 11.18
CA MET A 201 -14.93 10.23 10.28
C MET A 201 -15.93 9.66 9.28
N GLU A 202 -16.05 10.31 8.12
CA GLU A 202 -16.87 9.86 6.98
C GLU A 202 -16.28 8.59 6.34
N PHE A 203 -16.13 7.53 7.13
CA PHE A 203 -15.95 6.20 6.61
C PHE A 203 -17.28 5.76 6.02
N GLU A 204 -17.26 5.39 4.75
CA GLU A 204 -18.31 4.60 4.16
C GLU A 204 -18.25 3.21 4.79
N LEU A 205 -19.37 2.50 4.91
CA LEU A 205 -19.40 1.14 5.49
C LEU A 205 -18.38 0.19 4.84
N GLN A 206 -18.11 0.40 3.55
CA GLN A 206 -17.11 -0.35 2.80
C GLN A 206 -15.67 -0.05 3.20
N ASP A 207 -15.38 1.12 3.76
CA ASP A 207 -14.04 1.44 4.27
C ASP A 207 -13.73 0.67 5.55
N LEU A 208 -14.73 0.13 6.24
CA LEU A 208 -14.58 -0.62 7.50
C LEU A 208 -14.56 -2.14 7.30
N SER A 209 -14.43 -2.61 6.06
CA SER A 209 -14.18 -4.03 5.82
C SER A 209 -12.68 -4.31 5.99
N TRP A 210 -12.32 -5.05 7.05
CA TRP A 210 -10.98 -5.60 7.20
C TRP A 210 -10.97 -7.08 6.83
N GLN A 211 -9.94 -7.48 6.08
CA GLN A 211 -9.64 -8.86 5.75
C GLN A 211 -8.13 -9.04 5.77
N SER A 212 -7.65 -10.13 6.36
CA SER A 212 -6.26 -10.53 6.24
C SER A 212 -5.93 -10.94 4.80
N THR A 213 -4.63 -11.13 4.51
CA THR A 213 -4.21 -11.60 3.18
C THR A 213 -4.77 -13.00 2.91
N GLU A 214 -4.75 -13.84 3.93
CA GLU A 214 -5.22 -15.22 3.93
C GLU A 214 -6.73 -15.29 3.69
N MET A 215 -7.52 -14.43 4.35
CA MET A 215 -8.96 -14.31 4.09
C MET A 215 -9.24 -13.90 2.63
N LYS A 216 -8.47 -12.94 2.09
CA LYS A 216 -8.60 -12.53 0.69
C LYS A 216 -8.25 -13.66 -0.27
N LEU A 217 -7.21 -14.45 0.03
CA LEU A 217 -6.84 -15.62 -0.76
C LEU A 217 -7.93 -16.70 -0.70
N ALA A 218 -8.42 -17.02 0.50
CA ALA A 218 -9.53 -17.96 0.74
C ALA A 218 -10.81 -17.57 0.00
N SER A 219 -11.12 -16.27 -0.08
CA SER A 219 -12.26 -15.76 -0.85
C SER A 219 -12.19 -16.04 -2.36
N VAL A 220 -10.99 -16.30 -2.89
CA VAL A 220 -10.76 -16.64 -4.30
C VAL A 220 -10.70 -18.15 -4.51
N SER A 221 -10.17 -18.89 -3.55
CA SER A 221 -10.05 -20.35 -3.61
C SER A 221 -10.04 -20.96 -2.21
N SER A 222 -10.91 -21.94 -1.96
CA SER A 222 -11.02 -22.65 -0.68
C SER A 222 -9.78 -23.47 -0.32
N VAL A 223 -8.86 -23.70 -1.25
CA VAL A 223 -7.55 -24.31 -0.96
C VAL A 223 -6.75 -23.48 0.06
N PHE A 224 -7.07 -22.19 0.20
CA PHE A 224 -6.42 -21.31 1.17
C PHE A 224 -7.12 -21.25 2.54
N ASP A 225 -8.24 -21.95 2.75
CA ASP A 225 -9.02 -21.88 4.00
C ASP A 225 -8.19 -22.28 5.23
N PHE A 226 -7.28 -23.25 5.08
CA PHE A 226 -6.37 -23.66 6.14
C PHE A 226 -5.53 -22.52 6.71
N TRP A 227 -5.17 -21.53 5.89
CA TRP A 227 -4.28 -20.43 6.27
C TRP A 227 -5.00 -19.28 6.98
N VAL A 228 -6.33 -19.28 6.99
CA VAL A 228 -7.09 -18.22 7.67
C VAL A 228 -6.75 -18.25 9.17
N ASP A 229 -6.46 -17.08 9.72
CA ASP A 229 -6.06 -16.87 11.12
C ASP A 229 -4.76 -17.58 11.57
N THR A 230 -3.93 -18.07 10.63
CA THR A 230 -2.61 -18.65 10.96
C THR A 230 -1.44 -17.67 10.83
N HIS A 231 -1.67 -16.47 10.30
CA HIS A 231 -0.65 -15.50 9.91
C HIS A 231 0.25 -15.01 11.07
N TYR A 232 -0.24 -15.00 12.31
CA TYR A 232 0.53 -14.68 13.51
C TYR A 232 0.98 -15.92 14.30
N LEU A 233 0.71 -17.14 13.80
CA LEU A 233 1.10 -18.37 14.45
C LEU A 233 2.49 -18.81 14.00
N GLY A 234 3.22 -19.41 14.94
CA GLY A 234 4.50 -20.03 14.65
C GLY A 234 4.90 -21.00 15.75
N VAL A 235 5.78 -21.93 15.41
CA VAL A 235 6.37 -22.89 16.34
C VAL A 235 7.86 -22.68 16.44
N VAL A 236 8.45 -22.96 17.60
CA VAL A 236 9.90 -22.87 17.79
C VAL A 236 10.51 -24.20 17.34
N SER A 237 11.48 -24.14 16.43
CA SER A 237 12.22 -25.32 15.99
C SER A 237 13.09 -25.86 17.12
N SER A 238 13.60 -27.09 16.96
CA SER A 238 14.59 -27.67 17.89
C SER A 238 15.87 -26.84 18.03
N GLU A 239 16.18 -25.99 17.03
CA GLU A 239 17.31 -25.06 17.05
C GLU A 239 16.96 -23.68 17.65
N GLY A 240 15.75 -23.49 18.16
CA GLY A 240 15.30 -22.22 18.73
C GLY A 240 14.87 -21.16 17.70
N LYS A 241 14.79 -21.50 16.41
CA LYS A 241 14.35 -20.57 15.36
C LYS A 241 12.84 -20.62 15.16
N PRO A 242 12.15 -19.49 14.93
CA PRO A 242 10.72 -19.50 14.67
C PRO A 242 10.40 -20.08 13.29
N ILE A 243 9.39 -20.93 13.23
CA ILE A 243 8.79 -21.45 12.00
C ILE A 243 7.43 -20.80 11.86
N SER A 244 7.36 -19.88 10.91
CA SER A 244 6.17 -19.13 10.52
C SER A 244 5.09 -20.02 9.89
N PHE A 245 3.84 -19.82 10.29
CA PHE A 245 2.64 -20.31 9.58
C PHE A 245 1.97 -19.20 8.75
N HIS A 246 2.70 -18.13 8.45
CA HIS A 246 2.25 -17.11 7.50
C HIS A 246 2.43 -17.61 6.06
N ILE A 247 1.35 -17.58 5.27
CA ILE A 247 1.34 -18.21 3.93
C ILE A 247 2.42 -17.63 2.99
N LEU A 248 2.70 -16.33 3.09
CA LEU A 248 3.73 -15.69 2.27
C LEU A 248 5.16 -16.09 2.67
N ASP A 249 5.44 -16.30 3.96
CA ASP A 249 6.73 -16.83 4.39
C ASP A 249 6.90 -18.26 3.85
N VAL A 250 5.87 -19.10 4.01
CA VAL A 250 5.89 -20.49 3.52
C VAL A 250 6.07 -20.54 2.01
N ALA A 251 5.33 -19.73 1.25
CA ALA A 251 5.50 -19.63 -0.20
C ALA A 251 6.91 -19.14 -0.58
N ALA A 252 7.52 -18.23 0.20
CA ALA A 252 8.89 -17.77 -0.05
C ALA A 252 9.89 -18.91 0.09
N TRP A 253 9.70 -19.76 1.11
CA TRP A 253 10.56 -20.91 1.36
C TRP A 253 10.47 -21.93 0.24
N VAL A 254 9.26 -22.25 -0.22
CA VAL A 254 9.04 -23.19 -1.33
C VAL A 254 9.74 -22.71 -2.61
N ILE A 255 9.64 -21.42 -2.95
CA ILE A 255 10.30 -20.84 -4.13
C ILE A 255 11.83 -20.90 -4.02
N ARG A 256 12.36 -20.74 -2.81
CA ARG A 256 13.80 -20.75 -2.52
C ARG A 256 14.37 -22.14 -2.30
N GLY A 257 13.53 -23.16 -2.11
CA GLY A 257 13.94 -24.52 -1.80
C GLY A 257 14.57 -24.65 -0.41
N PHE A 258 14.11 -23.86 0.56
CA PHE A 258 14.63 -23.93 1.93
C PHE A 258 14.14 -25.19 2.65
N GLU A 259 15.04 -25.83 3.38
CA GLU A 259 14.74 -26.98 4.23
C GLU A 259 14.16 -26.53 5.58
N TYR A 260 13.63 -27.51 6.33
CA TYR A 260 13.17 -27.30 7.69
C TYR A 260 14.31 -26.76 8.58
N GLY A 261 14.11 -25.63 9.25
CA GLY A 261 15.09 -24.95 10.11
C GLY A 261 15.87 -23.80 9.46
N GLN A 262 15.78 -23.61 8.13
CA GLN A 262 16.50 -22.56 7.38
C GLN A 262 15.63 -21.34 7.05
N GLN A 263 14.48 -21.22 7.68
CA GLN A 263 13.43 -20.32 7.27
C GLN A 263 13.60 -18.87 7.74
N THR A 264 13.00 -17.94 7.00
CA THR A 264 12.80 -16.54 7.41
C THR A 264 11.37 -16.35 7.90
N ALA A 265 11.17 -15.59 8.98
CA ALA A 265 9.85 -15.39 9.61
C ALA A 265 9.38 -13.93 9.55
N GLY A 266 9.81 -13.17 8.54
CA GLY A 266 9.59 -11.72 8.49
C GLY A 266 8.12 -11.31 8.44
N HIS A 267 7.27 -12.03 7.70
CA HIS A 267 5.84 -11.75 7.69
C HIS A 267 5.16 -12.19 9.01
N PHE A 268 5.57 -13.32 9.57
CA PHE A 268 5.13 -13.77 10.89
C PHE A 268 5.47 -12.76 11.99
N GLU A 269 6.70 -12.27 12.06
CA GLU A 269 7.13 -11.32 13.09
C GLU A 269 6.28 -10.04 13.06
N GLY A 270 6.03 -9.49 11.87
CA GLY A 270 5.15 -8.34 11.69
C GLY A 270 3.70 -8.64 12.09
N SER A 271 3.19 -9.81 11.72
CA SER A 271 1.81 -10.23 12.05
C SER A 271 1.61 -10.48 13.54
N LEU A 272 2.57 -11.15 14.19
CA LEU A 272 2.57 -11.37 15.63
C LEU A 272 2.67 -10.04 16.39
N TRP A 273 3.53 -9.13 15.93
CA TRP A 273 3.63 -7.81 16.54
C TRP A 273 2.32 -7.02 16.42
N ASN A 274 1.66 -7.06 15.25
CA ASN A 274 0.36 -6.45 15.05
C ASN A 274 -0.69 -7.05 16.01
N GLU A 275 -0.76 -8.37 16.11
CA GLU A 275 -1.69 -9.07 17.01
C GLU A 275 -1.47 -8.70 18.48
N LEU A 276 -0.21 -8.63 18.94
CA LEU A 276 0.12 -8.16 20.29
C LEU A 276 -0.32 -6.70 20.49
N CYS A 277 -0.06 -5.84 19.51
CA CYS A 277 -0.48 -4.44 19.56
C CYS A 277 -1.99 -4.28 19.56
N LEU A 278 -2.74 -5.10 18.81
CA LEU A 278 -4.20 -5.12 18.81
C LEU A 278 -4.73 -5.43 20.21
N ARG A 279 -4.29 -6.54 20.80
CA ARG A 279 -4.71 -6.95 22.15
C ARG A 279 -4.34 -5.93 23.22
N TYR A 280 -3.19 -5.28 23.06
CA TYR A 280 -2.76 -4.21 23.95
C TYR A 280 -3.66 -2.97 23.80
N LEU A 281 -3.93 -2.51 22.58
CA LEU A 281 -4.77 -1.32 22.35
C LEU A 281 -6.26 -1.56 22.62
N GLN A 282 -6.72 -2.81 22.65
CA GLN A 282 -8.08 -3.18 23.05
C GLN A 282 -8.37 -2.94 24.54
N GLN A 283 -7.35 -2.74 25.39
CA GLN A 283 -7.59 -2.41 26.80
C GLN A 283 -8.34 -1.06 26.89
N ASP A 284 -9.42 -1.01 27.68
CA ASP A 284 -10.36 0.12 27.70
C ASP A 284 -9.71 1.51 27.77
N VAL A 285 -8.70 1.67 28.64
CA VAL A 285 -8.00 2.95 28.84
C VAL A 285 -7.26 3.36 27.57
N LEU A 286 -6.63 2.39 26.89
CA LEU A 286 -5.82 2.62 25.70
C LEU A 286 -6.70 2.84 24.47
N SER A 287 -7.78 2.06 24.33
CA SER A 287 -8.78 2.25 23.28
C SER A 287 -9.41 3.65 23.37
N LYS A 288 -9.81 4.10 24.57
CA LYS A 288 -10.32 5.47 24.81
C LYS A 288 -9.29 6.55 24.51
N ALA A 289 -8.02 6.33 24.87
CA ALA A 289 -6.93 7.26 24.57
C ALA A 289 -6.70 7.40 23.06
N LEU A 290 -6.75 6.28 22.32
CA LEU A 290 -6.67 6.26 20.86
C LEU A 290 -7.89 6.94 20.24
N GLN A 291 -9.11 6.62 20.69
CA GLN A 291 -10.36 7.21 20.21
C GLN A 291 -10.34 8.74 20.36
N LYS A 292 -9.87 9.28 21.49
CA LYS A 292 -9.70 10.72 21.68
C LYS A 292 -8.73 11.36 20.69
N GLN A 293 -7.68 10.64 20.29
CA GLN A 293 -6.75 11.10 19.26
C GLN A 293 -7.33 10.96 17.84
N LEU A 294 -8.28 10.06 17.61
CA LEU A 294 -8.98 9.98 16.32
C LEU A 294 -10.03 11.08 16.16
N GLN A 295 -10.53 11.62 17.28
CA GLN A 295 -11.43 12.76 17.25
C GLN A 295 -10.75 14.03 16.73
N PRO A 296 -11.51 14.88 16.00
CA PRO A 296 -11.04 16.18 15.57
C PRO A 296 -10.69 17.08 16.75
N SER A 297 -9.62 17.85 16.58
CA SER A 297 -9.34 19.00 17.43
C SER A 297 -10.47 20.01 17.29
N ARG A 298 -11.15 20.35 18.41
CA ARG A 298 -12.22 21.36 18.45
C ARG A 298 -11.80 22.73 17.91
N GLU A 299 -10.50 23.00 17.77
CA GLU A 299 -9.96 24.26 17.25
C GLU A 299 -10.17 24.45 15.74
N SER A 300 -10.51 23.40 14.99
CA SER A 300 -10.63 23.45 13.51
C SER A 300 -12.01 23.90 13.00
N VAL A 301 -12.98 24.17 13.88
CA VAL A 301 -14.38 24.48 13.52
C VAL A 301 -14.69 25.98 13.62
N LEU A 302 -13.72 26.81 14.06
CA LEU A 302 -13.90 28.26 14.26
C LEU A 302 -13.17 29.15 13.23
N LEU A 303 -12.80 28.61 12.06
CA LEU A 303 -12.24 29.39 10.95
C LEU A 303 -13.10 29.24 9.69
#